data_AF-A0A2S6F5T1-F1
#
_entry.id   AF-A0A2S6F5T1-F1
#
_cell.length_a   1.000
_cell.length_b   1.000
_cell.length_c   1.000
_cell.angle_alpha   90.00
_cell.angle_beta   90.00
_cell.angle_gamma   90.00
#
_symmetry.space_group_name_H-M   'P 1'
#
loop_
_entity.id
_entity.type
_entity.pdbx_description
1 polymer ?
#
loop_
_entity_poly.entity_id
_entity_poly.type
_entity_poly.pdbx_seq_one_letter_code
_entity_poly.pdbx_strand_id
1 'polypeptide(L)'
;MITMGRSEMKIASAELRNLMKAVSEGHYETVNTILDKDPELVNQYVPPTYDSPLARVLNKKHIDYKMFDILVKHRVDFDYPINHHKETPIELACKNQDLQLFKYLVQHNAPISEQAPHFLLVNSTNIKYLTEDKIKNTCEIIKLMGGLEAVSSKCNAEGNRFGEQARKSQLINRFGGIVKYDYMQLLQSVYQIVDREVDAQTIHGSTEILTNLLNKIRGQFSSKETYDQQNLKDSISLFFMTGGEIPPLRRVPESRVEEASIDAPKNML
;
A
#
# COMPACT_ATOMS: atom_id res chain seq x y z
N MET A 1 -5.90 -44.28 -2.47
CA MET A 1 -6.31 -43.59 -1.22
C MET A 1 -5.06 -43.17 -0.49
N ILE A 2 -4.59 -41.95 -0.76
CA ILE A 2 -3.48 -41.35 -0.02
C ILE A 2 -4.15 -40.57 1.11
N THR A 3 -3.98 -41.05 2.32
CA THR A 3 -4.42 -40.38 3.55
C THR A 3 -3.74 -39.02 3.62
N MET A 4 -4.53 -37.96 3.36
CA MET A 4 -4.17 -36.60 3.76
C MET A 4 -4.00 -36.60 5.28
N GLY A 5 -2.75 -36.61 5.74
CA GLY A 5 -2.41 -36.37 7.13
C GLY A 5 -2.98 -35.02 7.54
N ARG A 6 -3.70 -35.00 8.67
CA ARG A 6 -4.08 -33.80 9.41
C ARG A 6 -2.94 -32.80 9.33
N SER A 7 -3.21 -31.66 8.69
CA SER A 7 -2.37 -30.47 8.77
C SER A 7 -2.02 -30.24 10.23
N GLU A 8 -0.74 -30.41 10.56
CA GLU A 8 -0.21 -30.08 11.87
C GLU A 8 -0.35 -28.57 12.07
N MET A 9 -1.50 -28.13 12.59
CA MET A 9 -1.55 -26.88 13.34
C MET A 9 -0.55 -27.06 14.46
N LYS A 10 0.65 -26.50 14.29
CA LYS A 10 1.68 -26.46 15.32
C LYS A 10 1.11 -25.60 16.44
N ILE A 11 0.48 -26.26 17.41
CA ILE A 11 -0.11 -25.63 18.58
C ILE A 11 1.04 -24.92 19.28
N ALA A 12 0.94 -23.60 19.45
CA ALA A 12 1.94 -22.81 20.17
C ALA A 12 2.28 -23.49 21.50
N SER A 13 3.55 -23.52 21.89
CA SER A 13 3.93 -23.98 23.23
C SER A 13 3.26 -23.10 24.30
N ALA A 14 3.10 -23.63 25.51
CA ALA A 14 2.51 -22.86 26.61
C ALA A 14 3.37 -21.63 26.92
N GLU A 15 4.68 -21.78 26.82
CA GLU A 15 5.70 -20.76 27.00
C GLU A 15 5.57 -19.64 25.96
N LEU A 16 5.44 -19.98 24.67
CA LEU A 16 5.24 -18.99 23.61
C LEU A 16 3.92 -18.23 23.78
N ARG A 17 2.84 -18.92 24.20
CA ARG A 17 1.57 -18.23 24.51
C ARG A 17 1.70 -17.26 25.66
N ASN A 18 2.40 -17.66 26.72
CA ASN A 18 2.63 -16.81 27.89
C ASN A 18 3.47 -15.58 27.51
N LEU A 19 4.51 -15.77 26.68
CA LEU A 19 5.31 -14.67 26.13
C LEU A 19 4.44 -13.71 25.30
N MET A 20 3.68 -14.22 24.32
CA MET A 20 2.82 -13.39 23.47
C MET A 20 1.77 -12.63 24.27
N LYS A 21 1.21 -13.25 25.33
CA LYS A 21 0.29 -12.58 26.25
C LYS A 21 0.98 -11.44 27.01
N ALA A 22 2.15 -11.69 27.59
CA ALA A 22 2.93 -10.67 28.29
C ALA A 22 3.31 -9.50 27.38
N VAL A 23 3.70 -9.77 26.13
CA VAL A 23 3.97 -8.75 25.10
C VAL A 23 2.72 -7.93 24.77
N SER A 24 1.57 -8.61 24.61
CA SER A 24 0.30 -7.94 24.30
C SER A 24 -0.14 -7.02 25.43
N GLU A 25 0.04 -7.44 26.68
CA GLU A 25 -0.34 -6.71 27.89
C GLU A 25 0.69 -5.64 28.32
N GLY A 26 1.89 -5.62 27.74
CA GLY A 26 2.93 -4.64 28.08
C GLY A 26 3.72 -4.97 29.35
N HIS A 27 3.78 -6.25 29.75
CA HIS A 27 4.50 -6.71 30.93
C HIS A 27 6.01 -6.85 30.67
N TYR A 28 6.71 -5.71 30.55
CA TYR A 28 8.13 -5.61 30.18
C TYR A 28 9.07 -6.55 30.96
N GLU A 29 8.98 -6.57 32.30
CA GLU A 29 9.85 -7.39 33.15
C GLU A 29 9.59 -8.89 32.98
N THR A 30 8.32 -9.27 32.82
CA THR A 30 7.93 -10.66 32.55
C THR A 30 8.47 -11.12 31.21
N VAL A 31 8.41 -10.28 30.18
CA VAL A 31 8.98 -10.58 28.86
C VAL A 31 10.49 -10.78 28.95
N ASN A 32 11.22 -9.87 29.62
CA ASN A 32 12.66 -10.04 29.86
C ASN A 32 12.96 -11.37 30.57
N THR A 33 12.25 -11.66 31.66
CA THR A 33 12.48 -12.88 32.46
C THR A 33 12.23 -14.16 31.64
N ILE A 34 11.24 -14.15 30.75
CA ILE A 34 10.94 -15.29 29.87
C ILE A 34 12.06 -15.45 28.83
N LEU A 35 12.46 -14.36 28.16
CA LEU A 35 13.47 -14.40 27.10
C LEU A 35 14.89 -14.62 27.64
N ASP A 36 15.20 -14.19 28.86
CA ASP A 36 16.47 -14.50 29.53
C ASP A 36 16.59 -16.01 29.83
N LYS A 37 15.47 -16.71 30.04
CA LYS A 37 15.43 -18.17 30.28
C LYS A 37 15.44 -18.98 28.98
N ASP A 38 14.68 -18.50 27.99
CA ASP A 38 14.56 -19.17 26.70
C ASP A 38 14.55 -18.11 25.57
N PRO A 39 15.74 -17.72 25.09
CA PRO A 39 15.89 -16.71 24.04
C PRO A 39 15.27 -17.13 22.69
N GLU A 40 15.15 -18.43 22.42
CA GLU A 40 14.66 -18.92 21.12
C GLU A 40 13.18 -18.57 20.88
N LEU A 41 12.41 -18.33 21.95
CA LEU A 41 10.99 -17.97 21.86
C LEU A 41 10.75 -16.66 21.11
N VAL A 42 11.72 -15.74 21.07
CA VAL A 42 11.54 -14.39 20.48
C VAL A 42 11.19 -14.45 18.99
N ASN A 43 11.75 -15.43 18.26
CA ASN A 43 11.57 -15.60 16.82
C ASN A 43 10.62 -16.74 16.46
N GLN A 44 10.00 -17.38 17.45
CA GLN A 44 8.96 -18.37 17.19
C GLN A 44 7.65 -17.71 16.76
N TYR A 45 6.99 -18.32 15.79
CA TYR A 45 5.70 -17.88 15.29
C TYR A 45 4.78 -19.06 14.97
N VAL A 46 3.49 -18.77 14.90
CA VAL A 46 2.43 -19.77 14.69
C VAL A 46 1.82 -19.61 13.29
N PRO A 47 2.11 -20.52 12.33
CA PRO A 47 1.40 -20.57 11.06
C PRO A 47 -0.06 -21.02 11.23
N PRO A 48 -1.01 -20.61 10.36
CA PRO A 48 -0.83 -19.72 9.21
C PRO A 48 -1.03 -18.23 9.53
N THR A 49 -1.33 -17.89 10.79
CA THR A 49 -1.55 -16.50 11.19
C THR A 49 -0.25 -15.70 11.29
N TYR A 50 0.88 -16.40 11.40
CA TYR A 50 2.21 -15.85 11.68
C TYR A 50 2.24 -15.04 12.97
N ASP A 51 1.47 -15.50 13.96
CA ASP A 51 1.40 -14.85 15.26
C ASP A 51 2.71 -15.10 16.02
N SER A 52 3.37 -14.02 16.46
CA SER A 52 4.69 -14.02 17.08
C SER A 52 4.82 -12.88 18.09
N PRO A 53 5.82 -12.87 18.98
CA PRO A 53 6.11 -11.73 19.85
C PRO A 53 6.21 -10.42 19.06
N LEU A 54 6.92 -10.42 17.92
CA LEU A 54 7.05 -9.26 17.04
C LEU A 54 5.69 -8.84 16.45
N ALA A 55 4.92 -9.79 15.94
CA ALA A 55 3.60 -9.53 15.37
C ALA A 55 2.65 -8.89 16.39
N ARG A 56 2.72 -9.29 17.67
CA ARG A 56 1.92 -8.68 18.76
C ARG A 56 2.28 -7.22 19.04
N VAL A 57 3.53 -6.82 18.81
CA VAL A 57 3.94 -5.42 18.92
C VAL A 57 3.45 -4.63 17.70
N LEU A 58 3.66 -5.16 16.49
CA LEU A 58 3.42 -4.45 15.23
C LEU A 58 1.95 -4.39 14.80
N ASN A 59 1.11 -5.34 15.23
CA ASN A 59 -0.32 -5.33 14.92
C ASN A 59 -1.15 -4.41 15.84
N LYS A 60 -0.52 -3.71 16.80
CA LYS A 60 -1.18 -2.69 17.62
C LYS A 60 -1.35 -1.39 16.82
N LYS A 61 -2.44 -0.66 17.09
CA LYS A 61 -2.66 0.68 16.51
C LYS A 61 -1.55 1.67 16.88
N HIS A 62 -1.01 1.53 18.09
CA HIS A 62 0.11 2.32 18.58
C HIS A 62 1.24 1.36 18.94
N ILE A 63 2.36 1.51 18.25
CA ILE A 63 3.53 0.65 18.44
C ILE A 63 4.18 1.02 19.77
N ASP A 64 4.31 0.03 20.66
CA ASP A 64 5.04 0.18 21.90
C ASP A 64 6.53 -0.02 21.63
N TYR A 65 7.24 1.08 21.34
CA TYR A 65 8.67 1.06 21.06
C TYR A 65 9.50 0.56 22.25
N LYS A 66 9.04 0.72 23.50
CA LYS A 66 9.74 0.17 24.66
C LYS A 66 9.70 -1.36 24.67
N MET A 67 8.53 -1.94 24.36
CA MET A 67 8.43 -3.39 24.16
C MET A 67 9.25 -3.83 22.94
N PHE A 68 9.25 -3.02 21.88
CA PHE A 68 10.01 -3.33 20.68
C PHE A 68 11.52 -3.38 20.98
N ASP A 69 12.06 -2.41 21.72
CA ASP A 69 13.46 -2.36 22.14
C ASP A 69 13.86 -3.60 22.97
N ILE A 70 12.94 -4.13 23.78
CA ILE A 70 13.17 -5.39 24.52
C ILE A 70 13.33 -6.56 23.55
N LEU A 71 12.43 -6.70 22.56
CA LEU A 71 12.55 -7.76 21.56
C LEU A 71 13.84 -7.62 20.75
N VAL A 72 14.23 -6.40 20.38
CA VAL A 72 15.49 -6.11 19.68
C VAL A 72 16.70 -6.49 20.54
N LYS A 73 16.69 -6.16 21.84
CA LYS A 73 17.75 -6.57 22.79
C LYS A 73 17.92 -8.09 22.82
N HIS A 74 16.81 -8.82 22.68
CA HIS A 74 16.78 -10.29 22.60
C HIS A 74 16.97 -10.85 21.19
N ARG A 75 17.45 -10.03 20.24
CA ARG A 75 17.80 -10.44 18.86
C ARG A 75 16.60 -10.97 18.06
N VAL A 76 15.50 -10.25 18.10
CA VAL A 76 14.37 -10.51 17.20
C VAL A 76 14.79 -10.34 15.74
N ASP A 77 14.37 -11.27 14.89
CA ASP A 77 14.60 -11.24 13.44
C ASP A 77 13.47 -10.45 12.74
N PHE A 78 13.79 -9.91 11.56
CA PHE A 78 12.86 -9.12 10.75
C PHE A 78 12.58 -9.73 9.36
N ASP A 79 13.12 -10.91 9.09
CA ASP A 79 13.11 -11.54 7.77
C ASP A 79 11.94 -12.52 7.56
N TYR A 80 11.02 -12.61 8.53
CA TYR A 80 9.89 -13.52 8.48
C TYR A 80 8.54 -12.78 8.44
N PRO A 81 7.47 -13.44 7.94
CA PRO A 81 6.16 -12.81 7.86
C PRO A 81 5.53 -12.62 9.25
N ILE A 82 4.85 -11.50 9.47
CA ILE A 82 4.25 -11.12 10.76
C ILE A 82 2.72 -11.07 10.76
N ASN A 83 2.09 -11.48 9.66
CA ASN A 83 0.64 -11.54 9.55
C ASN A 83 0.17 -12.53 8.47
N HIS A 84 -1.14 -12.72 8.39
CA HIS A 84 -1.80 -13.63 7.44
C HIS A 84 -1.65 -13.23 5.96
N HIS A 85 -1.29 -11.97 5.66
CA HIS A 85 -0.94 -11.53 4.31
C HIS A 85 0.50 -11.88 3.92
N LYS A 86 1.25 -12.50 4.85
CA LYS A 86 2.66 -12.85 4.71
C LYS A 86 3.58 -11.64 4.50
N GLU A 87 3.21 -10.51 5.08
CA GLU A 87 4.02 -9.28 5.03
C GLU A 87 5.15 -9.36 6.04
N THR A 88 6.35 -8.92 5.65
CA THR A 88 7.47 -8.63 6.56
C THR A 88 7.23 -7.31 7.33
N PRO A 89 7.94 -7.04 8.43
CA PRO A 89 7.84 -5.77 9.15
C PRO A 89 8.04 -4.53 8.27
N ILE A 90 9.01 -4.56 7.35
CA ILE A 90 9.26 -3.44 6.42
C ILE A 90 8.10 -3.26 5.44
N GLU A 91 7.55 -4.34 4.91
CA GLU A 91 6.39 -4.28 3.99
C GLU A 91 5.16 -3.71 4.70
N LEU A 92 4.94 -4.07 5.97
CA LEU A 92 3.88 -3.47 6.80
C LEU A 92 4.10 -1.96 6.99
N ALA A 93 5.34 -1.53 7.27
CA ALA A 93 5.68 -0.11 7.42
C ALA A 93 5.42 0.67 6.11
N CYS A 94 5.79 0.12 4.95
CA CYS A 94 5.48 0.68 3.64
C CYS A 94 3.97 0.77 3.41
N LYS A 95 3.22 -0.31 3.65
CA LYS A 95 1.77 -0.36 3.47
C LYS A 95 1.04 0.67 4.32
N ASN A 96 1.49 0.88 5.55
CA ASN A 96 0.90 1.86 6.46
C ASN A 96 1.41 3.30 6.23
N GLN A 97 2.43 3.48 5.37
CA GLN A 97 3.21 4.72 5.26
C GLN A 97 3.68 5.22 6.63
N ASP A 98 4.12 4.28 7.48
CA ASP A 98 4.64 4.57 8.81
C ASP A 98 6.15 4.81 8.72
N LEU A 99 6.49 6.08 8.51
CA LEU A 99 7.87 6.54 8.41
C LEU A 99 8.67 6.29 9.70
N GLN A 100 8.03 6.37 10.87
CA GLN A 100 8.71 6.16 12.14
C GLN A 100 9.09 4.69 12.30
N LEU A 101 8.15 3.79 12.05
CA LEU A 101 8.42 2.35 12.05
C LEU A 101 9.47 1.99 11.00
N PHE A 102 9.37 2.54 9.79
CA PHE A 102 10.34 2.28 8.73
C PHE A 102 11.76 2.69 9.13
N LYS A 103 11.93 3.91 9.67
CA LYS A 103 13.22 4.41 10.18
C LYS A 103 13.79 3.49 11.26
N TYR A 104 12.95 3.08 12.21
CA TYR A 104 13.34 2.17 13.29
C TYR A 104 13.83 0.82 12.74
N LEU A 105 13.08 0.20 11.83
CA LEU A 105 13.43 -1.08 11.22
C LEU A 105 14.75 -1.01 10.45
N VAL A 106 14.97 0.05 9.66
CA VAL A 106 16.23 0.26 8.94
C VAL A 106 17.41 0.48 9.89
N GLN A 107 17.22 1.23 10.98
CA GLN A 107 18.26 1.42 12.02
C GLN A 107 18.68 0.10 12.67
N HIS A 108 17.78 -0.88 12.73
CA HIS A 108 18.03 -2.21 13.26
C HIS A 108 18.32 -3.27 12.18
N ASN A 109 18.75 -2.85 10.98
CA ASN A 109 19.17 -3.71 9.87
C ASN A 109 18.08 -4.69 9.37
N ALA A 110 16.80 -4.32 9.48
CA ALA A 110 15.75 -5.11 8.86
C ALA A 110 15.95 -5.17 7.33
N PRO A 111 15.81 -6.35 6.70
CA PRO A 111 16.05 -6.50 5.27
C PRO A 111 14.94 -5.85 4.44
N ILE A 112 15.31 -5.01 3.47
CA ILE A 112 14.37 -4.42 2.51
C ILE A 112 14.17 -5.38 1.34
N SER A 113 12.97 -5.93 1.19
CA SER A 113 12.63 -6.79 0.06
C SER A 113 12.46 -5.99 -1.24
N GLU A 114 12.63 -6.64 -2.40
CA GLU A 114 12.35 -6.05 -3.71
C GLU A 114 10.87 -5.64 -3.87
N GLN A 115 9.98 -6.29 -3.12
CA GLN A 115 8.54 -6.04 -3.16
C GLN A 115 8.11 -4.90 -2.24
N ALA A 116 8.91 -4.55 -1.22
CA ALA A 116 8.59 -3.52 -0.24
C ALA A 116 8.11 -2.18 -0.85
N PRO A 117 8.69 -1.66 -1.96
CA PRO A 117 8.18 -0.43 -2.54
C PRO A 117 6.75 -0.54 -3.06
N HIS A 118 6.35 -1.71 -3.59
CA HIS A 118 5.02 -1.91 -4.15
C HIS A 118 3.90 -1.79 -3.10
N PHE A 119 4.22 -2.05 -1.83
CA PHE A 119 3.28 -1.80 -0.73
C PHE A 119 2.94 -0.31 -0.54
N LEU A 120 3.82 0.62 -0.97
CA LEU A 120 3.51 2.06 -0.95
C LEU A 120 2.38 2.42 -1.93
N LEU A 121 2.17 1.62 -2.99
CA LEU A 121 1.14 1.86 -4.00
C LEU A 121 -0.26 1.47 -3.51
N VAL A 122 -0.39 0.66 -2.46
CA VAL A 122 -1.69 0.26 -1.90
C VAL A 122 -2.51 1.49 -1.54
N ASN A 123 -1.89 2.47 -0.88
CA ASN A 123 -2.55 3.71 -0.47
C ASN A 123 -2.82 4.67 -1.64
N SER A 124 -2.14 4.50 -2.79
CA SER A 124 -2.40 5.27 -4.01
C SER A 124 -3.81 4.99 -4.58
N THR A 125 -4.48 3.93 -4.12
CA THR A 125 -5.83 3.60 -4.60
C THR A 125 -6.97 4.34 -3.90
N ASN A 126 -6.67 5.02 -2.79
CA ASN A 126 -7.67 5.66 -1.96
C ASN A 126 -7.33 7.15 -1.76
N ILE A 127 -8.27 8.00 -2.17
CA ILE A 127 -8.11 9.47 -2.18
C ILE A 127 -7.77 10.04 -0.80
N LYS A 128 -8.18 9.37 0.29
CA LYS A 128 -7.91 9.79 1.67
C LYS A 128 -6.40 9.86 1.97
N TYR A 129 -5.61 9.00 1.35
CA TYR A 129 -4.16 8.96 1.55
C TYR A 129 -3.40 9.88 0.58
N LEU A 130 -4.11 10.54 -0.35
CA LEU A 130 -3.53 11.47 -1.30
C LEU A 130 -3.47 12.89 -0.70
N THR A 131 -2.58 13.05 0.28
CA THR A 131 -2.27 14.33 0.94
C THR A 131 -0.79 14.66 0.80
N GLU A 132 -0.45 15.95 0.91
CA GLU A 132 0.95 16.39 0.79
C GLU A 132 1.86 15.70 1.83
N ASP A 133 1.41 15.61 3.08
CA ASP A 133 2.14 14.94 4.17
C ASP A 133 2.39 13.46 3.86
N LYS A 134 1.39 12.73 3.38
CA LYS A 134 1.53 11.30 3.04
C LYS A 134 2.45 11.06 1.84
N ILE A 135 2.40 11.95 0.85
CA ILE A 135 3.31 11.87 -0.31
C ILE A 135 4.75 12.21 0.12
N LYS A 136 4.94 13.20 0.99
CA LYS A 136 6.26 13.53 1.59
C LYS A 136 6.82 12.34 2.38
N ASN A 137 6.01 11.74 3.27
CA ASN A 137 6.40 10.55 4.02
C ASN A 137 6.77 9.38 3.09
N THR A 138 6.01 9.17 2.01
CA THR A 138 6.34 8.16 0.99
C THR A 138 7.70 8.45 0.34
N CYS A 139 7.98 9.70 -0.01
CA CYS A 139 9.26 10.10 -0.59
C CYS A 139 10.43 9.90 0.39
N GLU A 140 10.24 10.17 1.68
CA GLU A 140 11.25 9.88 2.70
C GLU A 140 11.54 8.38 2.81
N ILE A 141 10.50 7.53 2.81
CA ILE A 141 10.68 6.07 2.79
C ILE A 141 11.46 5.65 1.53
N ILE A 142 11.09 6.16 0.36
CA ILE A 142 11.80 5.88 -0.90
C ILE A 142 13.26 6.30 -0.83
N LYS A 143 13.57 7.46 -0.21
CA LYS A 143 14.95 7.92 0.00
C LYS A 143 15.75 6.93 0.85
N LEU A 144 15.15 6.42 1.93
CA LEU A 144 15.77 5.40 2.78
C LEU A 144 15.98 4.05 2.07
N MET A 145 15.22 3.77 1.01
CA MET A 145 15.36 2.57 0.18
C MET A 145 16.43 2.68 -0.92
N GLY A 146 17.21 3.76 -0.95
CA GLY A 146 18.23 4.01 -1.97
C GLY A 146 17.78 4.97 -3.08
N GLY A 147 16.63 5.64 -2.89
CA GLY A 147 16.18 6.74 -3.74
C GLY A 147 15.23 6.35 -4.86
N LEU A 148 14.67 7.38 -5.50
CA LEU A 148 13.57 7.22 -6.45
C LEU A 148 13.96 6.42 -7.70
N GLU A 149 15.18 6.59 -8.21
CA GLU A 149 15.67 5.84 -9.38
C GLU A 149 15.79 4.34 -9.07
N ALA A 150 16.44 4.00 -7.95
CA ALA A 150 16.59 2.63 -7.50
C ALA A 150 15.22 1.96 -7.30
N VAL A 151 14.32 2.60 -6.57
CA VAL A 151 12.97 2.11 -6.31
C VAL A 151 12.16 1.95 -7.59
N SER A 152 12.25 2.91 -8.53
CA SER A 152 11.48 2.85 -9.77
C SER A 152 11.76 1.60 -10.62
N SER A 153 12.97 1.06 -10.50
CA SER A 153 13.42 -0.12 -11.23
C SER A 153 13.02 -1.46 -10.60
N LYS A 154 12.59 -1.45 -9.32
CA LYS A 154 12.25 -2.65 -8.53
C LYS A 154 11.01 -3.35 -9.08
N CYS A 155 11.06 -4.68 -9.16
CA CYS A 155 9.98 -5.50 -9.70
C CYS A 155 9.17 -6.18 -8.59
N ASN A 156 7.85 -6.28 -8.79
CA ASN A 156 7.00 -7.12 -7.95
C ASN A 156 7.15 -8.61 -8.32
N ALA A 157 6.40 -9.50 -7.64
CA ALA A 157 6.38 -10.93 -7.93
C ALA A 157 5.98 -11.28 -9.39
N GLU A 158 5.25 -10.39 -10.06
CA GLU A 158 4.76 -10.55 -11.43
C GLU A 158 5.75 -9.97 -12.46
N GLY A 159 6.87 -9.39 -12.03
CA GLY A 159 7.85 -8.73 -12.90
C GLY A 159 7.50 -7.28 -13.28
N ASN A 160 6.44 -6.71 -12.73
CA ASN A 160 6.04 -5.33 -13.00
C ASN A 160 6.93 -4.34 -12.24
N ARG A 161 7.47 -3.33 -12.94
CA ARG A 161 8.29 -2.27 -12.33
C ARG A 161 7.44 -1.31 -11.51
N PHE A 162 7.96 -0.89 -10.35
CA PHE A 162 7.29 0.07 -9.47
C PHE A 162 6.91 1.36 -10.22
N GLY A 163 7.84 1.94 -10.98
CA GLY A 163 7.60 3.19 -11.70
C GLY A 163 6.51 3.09 -12.76
N GLU A 164 6.30 1.91 -13.35
CA GLU A 164 5.21 1.68 -14.32
C GLU A 164 3.87 1.51 -13.62
N GLN A 165 3.83 0.82 -12.48
CA GLN A 165 2.62 0.66 -11.69
C GLN A 165 2.16 1.99 -11.08
N ALA A 166 3.09 2.80 -10.57
CA ALA A 166 2.81 4.13 -10.05
C ALA A 166 2.19 5.06 -11.11
N ARG A 167 2.67 5.01 -12.36
CA ARG A 167 2.07 5.78 -13.47
C ARG A 167 0.66 5.34 -13.84
N LYS A 168 0.30 4.09 -13.53
CA LYS A 168 -0.99 3.48 -13.84
C LYS A 168 -1.90 3.41 -12.61
N SER A 169 -1.60 4.16 -11.55
CA SER A 169 -2.40 4.20 -10.31
C SER A 169 -3.86 4.57 -10.57
N GLN A 170 -4.74 4.02 -9.76
CA GLN A 170 -6.19 4.11 -9.93
C GLN A 170 -6.85 4.42 -8.60
N LEU A 171 -7.61 5.51 -8.55
CA LEU A 171 -8.49 5.80 -7.42
C LEU A 171 -9.83 5.10 -7.63
N ILE A 172 -10.32 4.45 -6.57
CA ILE A 172 -11.62 3.81 -6.56
C ILE A 172 -12.54 4.61 -5.66
N ASN A 173 -13.68 5.08 -6.18
CA ASN A 173 -14.67 5.78 -5.38
C ASN A 173 -15.61 4.80 -4.65
N ARG A 174 -16.47 5.34 -3.76
CA ARG A 174 -17.41 4.52 -2.97
C ARG A 174 -18.46 3.76 -3.79
N PHE A 175 -18.64 4.12 -5.07
CA PHE A 175 -19.57 3.48 -6.01
C PHE A 175 -18.85 2.53 -6.99
N GLY A 176 -17.54 2.26 -6.80
CA GLY A 176 -16.75 1.39 -7.67
C GLY A 176 -16.22 2.06 -8.95
N GLY A 177 -16.42 3.36 -9.11
CA GLY A 177 -15.87 4.13 -10.22
C GLY A 177 -14.37 4.30 -10.12
N ILE A 178 -13.70 4.19 -11.27
CA ILE A 178 -12.23 4.24 -11.38
C ILE A 178 -11.79 5.58 -11.99
N VAL A 179 -10.81 6.23 -11.35
CA VAL A 179 -10.10 7.41 -11.88
C VAL A 179 -8.62 7.08 -11.99
N LYS A 180 -8.10 7.04 -13.23
CA LYS A 180 -6.68 6.80 -13.50
C LYS A 180 -5.89 8.09 -13.31
N TYR A 181 -4.72 8.00 -12.70
CA TYR A 181 -3.83 9.13 -12.51
C TYR A 181 -2.37 8.68 -12.40
N ASP A 182 -1.45 9.62 -12.61
CA ASP A 182 -0.02 9.35 -12.53
C ASP A 182 0.51 9.66 -11.11
N TYR A 183 0.66 8.62 -10.28
CA TYR A 183 1.26 8.75 -8.95
C TYR A 183 2.76 9.04 -9.01
N MET A 184 3.44 8.57 -10.08
CA MET A 184 4.87 8.81 -10.26
C MET A 184 5.16 10.30 -10.46
N GLN A 185 4.29 11.02 -11.19
CA GLN A 185 4.40 12.47 -11.36
C GLN A 185 4.33 13.21 -10.01
N LEU A 186 3.44 12.77 -9.10
CA LEU A 186 3.36 13.33 -7.75
C LEU A 186 4.65 13.07 -6.96
N LEU A 187 5.14 11.82 -6.98
CA LEU A 187 6.39 11.48 -6.30
C LEU A 187 7.56 12.30 -6.84
N GLN A 188 7.70 12.45 -8.16
CA GLN A 188 8.77 13.24 -8.76
C GLN A 188 8.74 14.72 -8.34
N SER A 189 7.55 15.32 -8.25
CA SER A 189 7.40 16.72 -7.82
C SER A 189 7.88 16.94 -6.38
N VAL A 190 7.65 15.97 -5.50
CA VAL A 190 8.02 16.05 -4.07
C VAL A 190 9.44 15.60 -3.83
N TYR A 191 9.91 14.58 -4.54
CA TYR A 191 11.23 14.00 -4.31
C TYR A 191 12.35 15.01 -4.55
N GLN A 192 12.19 15.96 -5.49
CA GLN A 192 13.13 17.07 -5.70
C GLN A 192 13.35 17.93 -4.45
N ILE A 193 12.32 18.04 -3.60
CA ILE A 193 12.37 18.78 -2.34
C ILE A 193 13.04 17.94 -1.24
N VAL A 194 12.74 16.64 -1.19
CA VAL A 194 13.20 15.73 -0.12
C VAL A 194 14.66 15.31 -0.31
N ASP A 195 15.14 15.26 -1.56
CA ASP A 195 16.48 14.79 -1.90
C ASP A 195 17.58 15.84 -1.66
N ARG A 196 17.26 17.13 -1.80
CA ARG A 196 18.21 18.24 -1.73
C ARG A 196 17.89 19.17 -0.57
N GLU A 197 18.92 19.73 0.08
CA GLU A 197 18.78 20.96 0.88
C GLU A 197 18.56 22.13 -0.11
N VAL A 198 17.34 22.27 -0.63
CA VAL A 198 17.03 23.30 -1.65
C VAL A 198 16.70 24.63 -1.00
N ASP A 199 16.96 25.72 -1.72
CA ASP A 199 16.52 27.06 -1.36
C ASP A 199 15.00 27.17 -1.21
N ALA A 200 14.54 28.16 -0.44
CA ALA A 200 13.12 28.37 -0.13
C ALA A 200 12.27 28.61 -1.40
N GLN A 201 12.87 29.15 -2.46
CA GLN A 201 12.19 29.48 -3.73
C GLN A 201 11.77 28.21 -4.47
N THR A 202 12.66 27.20 -4.55
CA THR A 202 12.38 25.93 -5.21
C THR A 202 11.39 25.08 -4.40
N ILE A 203 11.46 25.15 -3.06
CA ILE A 203 10.48 24.51 -2.17
C ILE A 203 9.07 25.06 -2.44
N HIS A 204 8.93 26.38 -2.57
CA HIS A 204 7.64 27.01 -2.86
C HIS A 204 7.07 26.57 -4.22
N GLY A 205 7.89 26.62 -5.27
CA GLY A 205 7.45 26.23 -6.62
C GLY A 205 7.02 24.76 -6.73
N SER A 206 7.79 23.84 -6.14
CA SER A 206 7.44 22.41 -6.16
C SER A 206 6.22 22.08 -5.28
N THR A 207 6.04 22.80 -4.17
CA THR A 207 4.84 22.68 -3.33
C THR A 207 3.60 23.14 -4.10
N GLU A 208 3.68 24.27 -4.82
CA GLU A 208 2.58 24.76 -5.64
C GLU A 208 2.20 23.79 -6.77
N ILE A 209 3.20 23.20 -7.44
CA ILE A 209 2.97 22.14 -8.45
C ILE A 209 2.24 20.95 -7.83
N LEU A 210 2.67 20.48 -6.66
CA LEU A 210 2.03 19.38 -5.95
C LEU A 210 0.57 19.71 -5.60
N THR A 211 0.33 20.88 -4.99
CA THR A 211 -1.01 21.30 -4.61
C THR A 211 -1.93 21.40 -5.83
N ASN A 212 -1.43 21.92 -6.96
CA ASN A 212 -2.18 21.98 -8.22
C ASN A 212 -2.50 20.60 -8.79
N LEU A 213 -1.54 19.67 -8.79
CA LEU A 213 -1.76 18.29 -9.23
C LEU A 213 -2.79 17.57 -8.34
N LEU A 214 -2.67 17.72 -7.02
CA LEU A 214 -3.61 17.15 -6.05
C LEU A 214 -5.02 17.72 -6.24
N ASN A 215 -5.15 19.03 -6.43
CA ASN A 215 -6.44 19.68 -6.67
C ASN A 215 -7.08 19.19 -7.97
N LYS A 216 -6.29 19.00 -9.03
CA LYS A 216 -6.76 18.43 -10.30
C LYS A 216 -7.28 17.00 -10.11
N ILE A 217 -6.52 16.14 -9.43
CA ILE A 217 -6.92 14.75 -9.17
C ILE A 217 -8.17 14.69 -8.30
N ARG A 218 -8.24 15.50 -7.24
CA ARG A 218 -9.41 15.61 -6.36
C ARG A 218 -10.64 16.09 -7.12
N GLY A 219 -10.49 17.09 -7.98
CA GLY A 219 -11.57 17.57 -8.85
C GLY A 219 -12.10 16.46 -9.75
N GLN A 220 -11.22 15.74 -10.45
CA GLN A 220 -11.61 14.60 -11.29
C GLN A 220 -12.31 13.50 -10.49
N PHE A 221 -11.82 13.19 -9.29
CA PHE A 221 -12.41 12.21 -8.39
C PHE A 221 -13.82 12.62 -7.94
N SER A 222 -14.01 13.87 -7.49
CA SER A 222 -15.31 14.39 -7.06
C SER A 222 -16.33 14.47 -8.20
N SER A 223 -15.90 14.87 -9.41
CA SER A 223 -16.76 14.87 -10.59
C SER A 223 -17.19 13.45 -10.96
N LYS A 224 -16.26 12.49 -10.95
CA LYS A 224 -16.57 11.08 -11.22
C LYS A 224 -17.50 10.48 -10.18
N GLU A 225 -17.26 10.75 -8.90
CA GLU A 225 -18.12 10.29 -7.81
C GLU A 225 -19.55 10.84 -7.95
N THR A 226 -19.70 12.12 -8.29
CA THR A 226 -21.01 12.74 -8.54
C THR A 226 -21.74 12.09 -9.71
N TYR A 227 -21.02 11.84 -10.80
CA TYR A 227 -21.56 11.15 -11.98
C TYR A 227 -22.00 9.73 -11.65
N ASP A 228 -21.18 8.95 -10.94
CA ASP A 228 -21.52 7.56 -10.59
C ASP A 228 -22.69 7.50 -9.60
N GLN A 229 -22.77 8.45 -8.65
CA GLN A 229 -23.92 8.56 -7.75
C GLN A 229 -25.22 8.83 -8.51
N GLN A 230 -25.20 9.74 -9.49
CA GLN A 230 -26.37 10.06 -10.31
C GLN A 230 -26.79 8.86 -11.15
N ASN A 231 -25.86 8.22 -11.86
CA ASN A 231 -26.18 7.05 -12.66
C ASN A 231 -26.69 5.87 -11.83
N LEU A 232 -26.15 5.65 -10.63
CA LEU A 232 -26.66 4.60 -9.74
C LEU A 232 -28.09 4.91 -9.28
N LYS A 233 -28.38 6.16 -8.92
CA LYS A 233 -29.74 6.60 -8.59
C LYS A 233 -30.70 6.40 -9.77
N ASP A 234 -30.26 6.77 -10.98
CA ASP A 234 -31.05 6.60 -12.19
C ASP A 234 -31.32 5.13 -12.49
N SER A 235 -30.30 4.27 -12.37
CA SER A 235 -30.45 2.81 -12.57
C SER A 235 -31.39 2.18 -11.55
N ILE A 236 -31.30 2.57 -10.27
CA ILE A 236 -32.20 2.09 -9.22
C ILE A 236 -33.62 2.59 -9.48
N SER A 237 -33.79 3.88 -9.77
CA SER A 237 -35.10 4.45 -10.09
C SER A 237 -35.73 3.73 -11.27
N LEU A 238 -34.95 3.48 -12.33
CA LEU A 238 -35.42 2.79 -13.52
C LEU A 238 -35.82 1.34 -13.19
N PHE A 239 -35.02 0.61 -12.41
CA PHE A 239 -35.33 -0.75 -11.97
C PHE A 239 -36.67 -0.84 -11.21
N PHE A 240 -36.96 0.11 -10.33
CA PHE A 240 -38.24 0.16 -9.61
C PHE A 240 -39.40 0.60 -10.51
N MET A 241 -39.17 1.48 -11.48
CA MET A 241 -40.20 1.92 -12.42
C MET A 241 -40.55 0.87 -13.47
N THR A 242 -39.61 0.01 -13.86
CA THR A 242 -39.83 -1.07 -14.83
C THR A 242 -40.27 -2.38 -14.16
N GLY A 243 -40.50 -2.39 -12.85
CA GLY A 243 -40.90 -3.61 -12.13
C GLY A 243 -39.88 -4.74 -12.20
N GLY A 244 -38.59 -4.42 -12.40
CA GLY A 244 -37.52 -5.40 -12.59
C GLY A 244 -37.31 -5.86 -14.04
N GLU A 245 -38.04 -5.33 -15.03
CA GLU A 245 -37.71 -5.56 -16.43
C GLU A 245 -36.44 -4.79 -16.82
N ILE A 246 -35.48 -5.50 -17.44
CA ILE A 246 -34.23 -4.91 -17.91
C ILE A 246 -34.55 -3.90 -19.03
N PRO A 247 -34.21 -2.61 -18.87
CA PRO A 247 -34.46 -1.63 -19.92
C PRO A 247 -33.56 -1.91 -21.12
N PRO A 248 -33.98 -1.57 -22.36
CA PRO A 248 -33.14 -1.70 -23.53
C PRO A 248 -31.85 -0.87 -23.34
N LEU A 249 -30.69 -1.46 -23.67
CA LEU A 249 -29.38 -0.84 -23.49
C LEU A 249 -29.36 0.62 -23.98
N ARG A 250 -29.09 1.57 -23.08
CA ARG A 250 -28.73 2.94 -23.47
C ARG A 250 -27.43 2.87 -24.27
N ARG A 251 -27.53 3.08 -25.59
CA ARG A 251 -26.34 3.28 -26.45
C ARG A 251 -25.64 4.55 -25.99
N VAL A 252 -24.40 4.41 -25.56
CA VAL A 252 -23.46 5.54 -25.43
C VAL A 252 -23.28 6.11 -26.85
N PRO A 253 -23.39 7.43 -27.07
CA PRO A 253 -23.10 7.98 -28.40
C PRO A 253 -21.60 7.83 -28.66
N GLU A 254 -21.24 6.99 -29.62
CA GLU A 254 -19.89 6.95 -30.17
C GLU A 254 -19.58 8.31 -30.81
N SER A 255 -18.49 8.92 -30.36
CA SER A 255 -17.91 10.10 -30.98
C SER A 255 -17.63 9.83 -32.46
N ARG A 256 -18.23 10.61 -33.36
CA ARG A 256 -17.93 10.61 -34.79
C ARG A 256 -16.42 10.79 -35.01
N VAL A 257 -15.76 9.74 -35.48
CA VAL A 257 -14.50 9.85 -36.22
C VAL A 257 -14.92 10.09 -37.67
N GLU A 258 -14.70 11.29 -38.18
CA GLU A 258 -14.76 11.57 -39.62
C GLU A 258 -13.61 10.83 -40.30
N GLU A 259 -13.89 9.70 -40.92
CA GLU A 259 -13.00 9.10 -41.91
C GLU A 259 -13.06 9.92 -43.19
N ALA A 260 -11.98 10.65 -43.46
CA ALA A 260 -11.73 11.31 -44.73
C ALA A 260 -11.53 10.25 -45.83
N SER A 261 -12.42 10.27 -46.81
CA SER A 261 -12.41 9.48 -48.03
C SER A 261 -11.10 9.68 -48.81
N ILE A 262 -10.34 8.59 -49.01
CA ILE A 262 -9.28 8.55 -50.02
C ILE A 262 -9.89 7.96 -51.28
N ASP A 263 -10.11 8.83 -52.27
CA ASP A 263 -10.53 8.49 -53.62
C ASP A 263 -9.39 7.77 -54.35
N ALA A 264 -9.66 6.58 -54.91
CA ALA A 264 -8.76 5.87 -55.81
C ALA A 264 -9.36 5.86 -57.23
N PRO A 265 -8.62 6.26 -58.29
CA PRO A 265 -9.17 6.36 -59.64
C PRO A 265 -9.27 4.99 -60.33
N LYS A 266 -10.43 4.78 -60.98
CA LYS A 266 -10.64 3.69 -61.95
C LYS A 266 -9.80 3.95 -63.20
N ASN A 267 -8.84 3.07 -63.49
CA ASN A 267 -8.28 2.94 -64.83
C ASN A 267 -9.04 1.85 -65.61
N MET A 268 -9.53 2.25 -66.78
CA MET A 268 -10.08 1.38 -67.81
C MET A 268 -8.95 0.64 -68.54
N LEU A 269 -9.19 -0.63 -68.81
CA LEU A 269 -8.71 -1.38 -69.97
C LEU A 269 -9.89 -2.21 -70.49
#